data_AF-A0A6L9LDK1-F1
#
_entry.id   AF-A0A6L9LDK1-F1
#
_cell.length_a   1.000
_cell.length_b   1.000
_cell.length_c   1.000
_cell.angle_alpha   90.00
_cell.angle_beta   90.00
_cell.angle_gamma   90.00
#
_symmetry.space_group_name_H-M   'P 1'
#
loop_
_entity.id
_entity.type
_entity.pdbx_description
1 polymer ?
#
loop_
_entity_poly.entity_id
_entity_poly.type
_entity_poly.pdbx_seq_one_letter_code
_entity_poly.pdbx_strand_id
1 'polypeptide(L)'
;MKLYKTRSGIVLESDNLFYPVPADNWDELINQDDLYAVLQRITTEVVAVDDHQQWVQAGLLAPIGRQEVWASGVTYLRSRDARMEESKKSGGDNFYDRVYDAERPELFFKSTPERVVGPGANVRIRADSSWNVPEPELTLFITSSGKIVGYTCGNDMSSRSIEGENPLYLPQAKSYDGAAALGPCLYVPENPIAPDTQIRLEIIREHQAAFTNSIAISQMKRQHTELVSFLYRECSFSYGCFLMTGTGIVPPDDFTLRSGDEIRISIDGIGTLENVVE
;
A
#
# COMPACT_ATOMS: atom_id res chain seq x y z
N MET A 1 -1.24 -16.91 5.68
CA MET A 1 -1.17 -17.40 4.28
C MET A 1 -0.94 -16.22 3.34
N LYS A 2 -0.38 -16.44 2.14
CA LYS A 2 -0.19 -15.37 1.15
C LYS A 2 -0.85 -15.74 -0.17
N LEU A 3 -1.64 -14.83 -0.72
CA LEU A 3 -2.25 -14.95 -2.04
C LEU A 3 -1.46 -14.11 -3.06
N TYR A 4 -0.99 -14.78 -4.10
CA TYR A 4 -0.29 -14.17 -5.22
C TYR A 4 -1.20 -14.15 -6.42
N LYS A 5 -1.35 -12.97 -7.02
CA LYS A 5 -1.93 -12.82 -8.36
C LYS A 5 -0.80 -12.92 -9.37
N THR A 6 -0.87 -13.88 -10.28
CA THR A 6 0.15 -14.06 -11.33
C THR A 6 -0.49 -14.04 -12.71
N ARG A 7 0.33 -13.89 -13.75
CA ARG A 7 -0.10 -14.02 -15.15
C ARG A 7 -0.63 -15.42 -15.50
N SER A 8 -0.22 -16.44 -14.74
CA SER A 8 -0.58 -17.84 -14.97
C SER A 8 -1.76 -18.31 -14.12
N GLY A 9 -2.20 -17.51 -13.15
CA GLY A 9 -3.27 -17.86 -12.23
C GLY A 9 -3.02 -17.36 -10.80
N ILE A 10 -3.89 -17.77 -9.89
CA ILE A 10 -3.82 -17.41 -8.47
C ILE A 10 -3.06 -18.51 -7.72
N VAL A 11 -2.07 -18.13 -6.92
CA VAL A 11 -1.25 -19.05 -6.13
C VAL A 11 -1.40 -18.72 -4.66
N LEU A 12 -1.67 -19.73 -3.84
CA LEU A 12 -1.70 -19.66 -2.39
C LEU A 12 -0.39 -20.23 -1.83
N GLU A 13 0.29 -19.47 -0.98
CA GLU A 13 1.42 -19.95 -0.18
C GLU A 13 0.99 -20.16 1.28
N SER A 14 1.27 -21.35 1.81
CA SER A 14 1.16 -21.70 3.24
C SER A 14 2.30 -22.63 3.62
N ASP A 15 2.98 -22.34 4.73
CA ASP A 15 4.08 -23.19 5.26
C ASP A 15 5.17 -23.53 4.23
N ASN A 16 5.49 -22.57 3.35
CA ASN A 16 6.41 -22.70 2.20
C ASN A 16 5.96 -23.70 1.13
N LEU A 17 4.69 -24.12 1.13
CA LEU A 17 4.05 -24.90 0.07
C LEU A 17 3.18 -23.99 -0.80
N PHE A 18 3.15 -24.28 -2.10
CA PHE A 18 2.42 -23.50 -3.09
C PHE A 18 1.25 -24.30 -3.67
N TYR A 19 0.06 -23.72 -3.65
CA TYR A 19 -1.18 -24.35 -4.07
C TYR A 19 -1.80 -23.54 -5.22
N PRO A 20 -2.19 -24.16 -6.34
CA PRO A 20 -3.08 -23.49 -7.28
C PRO A 20 -4.42 -23.21 -6.61
N VAL A 21 -4.90 -21.98 -6.70
CA VAL A 21 -6.25 -21.67 -6.25
C VAL A 21 -7.22 -21.91 -7.41
N PRO A 22 -8.22 -22.80 -7.26
CA PRO A 22 -9.20 -23.10 -8.31
C PRO A 22 -10.28 -22.00 -8.37
N ALA A 23 -9.86 -20.75 -8.59
CA ALA A 23 -10.73 -19.60 -8.72
C ALA A 23 -10.36 -18.79 -9.96
N ASP A 24 -11.35 -18.52 -10.80
CA ASP A 24 -11.17 -17.74 -12.04
C ASP A 24 -11.34 -16.23 -11.81
N ASN A 25 -11.91 -15.84 -10.67
CA ASN A 25 -12.24 -14.45 -10.35
C ASN A 25 -11.55 -14.00 -9.06
N TRP A 26 -10.57 -13.11 -9.21
CA TRP A 26 -9.83 -12.51 -8.10
C TRP A 26 -10.75 -11.76 -7.12
N ASP A 27 -11.71 -10.99 -7.64
CA ASP A 27 -12.55 -10.13 -6.79
C ASP A 27 -13.46 -10.94 -5.88
N GLU A 28 -14.08 -12.00 -6.42
CA GLU A 28 -14.94 -12.89 -5.65
C GLU A 28 -14.14 -13.69 -4.63
N LEU A 29 -12.94 -14.14 -5.00
CA LEU A 29 -12.07 -14.87 -4.08
C LEU A 29 -11.76 -14.04 -2.84
N ILE A 30 -11.26 -12.82 -3.00
CA ILE A 30 -10.77 -12.05 -1.86
C ILE A 30 -11.90 -11.38 -1.06
N ASN A 31 -13.04 -11.06 -1.70
CA ASN A 31 -14.13 -10.31 -1.07
C ASN A 31 -15.04 -11.19 -0.19
N GLN A 32 -14.42 -11.93 0.75
CA GLN A 32 -15.09 -12.86 1.67
C GLN A 32 -14.64 -12.59 3.11
N ASP A 33 -15.59 -12.45 4.04
CA ASP A 33 -15.28 -12.14 5.45
C ASP A 33 -14.56 -13.29 6.17
N ASP A 34 -14.69 -14.51 5.70
CA ASP A 34 -14.01 -15.71 6.20
C ASP A 34 -12.84 -16.15 5.30
N LEU A 35 -12.23 -15.22 4.56
CA LEU A 35 -11.17 -15.52 3.57
C LEU A 35 -10.07 -16.45 4.12
N TYR A 36 -9.60 -16.24 5.36
CA TYR A 36 -8.61 -17.14 5.96
C TYR A 36 -9.10 -18.60 6.02
N ALA A 37 -10.34 -18.86 6.45
CA ALA A 37 -10.90 -20.20 6.52
C ALA A 37 -11.10 -20.80 5.12
N VAL A 38 -11.47 -19.98 4.12
CA VAL A 38 -11.54 -20.40 2.70
C VAL A 38 -10.17 -20.90 2.22
N LEU A 39 -9.11 -20.12 2.46
CA LEU A 39 -7.76 -20.49 2.06
C LEU A 39 -7.24 -21.72 2.81
N GLN A 40 -7.59 -21.86 4.09
CA GLN A 40 -7.23 -23.03 4.87
C GLN A 40 -7.87 -24.31 4.33
N ARG A 41 -9.11 -24.26 3.82
CA ARG A 41 -9.73 -25.42 3.14
C ARG A 41 -8.97 -25.81 1.88
N ILE A 42 -8.52 -24.83 1.09
CA ILE A 42 -7.73 -25.09 -0.13
C ILE A 42 -6.47 -25.88 0.18
N THR A 43 -5.75 -25.59 1.28
CA THR A 43 -4.54 -26.34 1.64
C THR A 43 -4.80 -27.80 2.02
N THR A 44 -6.05 -28.15 2.35
CA THR A 44 -6.47 -29.52 2.66
C THR A 44 -7.06 -30.27 1.45
N GLU A 45 -7.63 -29.55 0.49
CA GLU A 45 -8.35 -30.12 -0.65
C GLU A 45 -7.51 -30.16 -1.93
N VAL A 46 -6.51 -29.28 -2.05
CA VAL A 46 -5.66 -29.15 -3.22
C VAL A 46 -4.24 -29.62 -2.90
N VAL A 47 -3.63 -30.33 -3.85
CA VAL A 47 -2.24 -30.79 -3.73
C VAL A 47 -1.29 -29.64 -4.05
N ALA A 48 -0.28 -29.44 -3.20
CA ALA A 48 0.78 -28.47 -3.45
C ALA A 48 1.60 -28.84 -4.69
N VAL A 49 2.05 -27.83 -5.44
CA VAL A 49 2.82 -27.99 -6.68
C VAL A 49 4.06 -27.11 -6.60
N ASP A 50 5.24 -27.73 -6.54
CA ASP A 50 6.53 -27.03 -6.37
C ASP A 50 6.81 -26.01 -7.50
N ASP A 51 6.39 -26.32 -8.73
CA ASP A 51 6.62 -25.46 -9.90
C ASP A 51 5.91 -24.09 -9.82
N HIS A 52 4.91 -23.93 -8.96
CA HIS A 52 4.21 -22.63 -8.82
C HIS A 52 5.06 -21.57 -8.12
N GLN A 53 6.16 -21.95 -7.47
CA GLN A 53 7.17 -21.00 -7.03
C GLN A 53 7.73 -20.18 -8.22
N GLN A 54 7.86 -20.79 -9.40
CA GLN A 54 8.35 -20.09 -10.59
C GLN A 54 7.35 -19.05 -11.10
N TRP A 55 6.05 -19.29 -10.96
CA TRP A 55 5.01 -18.32 -11.34
C TRP A 55 5.07 -17.06 -10.46
N VAL A 56 5.34 -17.26 -9.17
CA VAL A 56 5.57 -16.18 -8.20
C VAL A 56 6.87 -15.43 -8.49
N GLN A 57 7.86 -16.04 -9.14
CA GLN A 57 9.12 -15.34 -9.49
C GLN A 57 9.05 -14.58 -10.82
N ALA A 58 8.33 -15.10 -11.82
CA ALA A 58 8.40 -14.61 -13.20
C ALA A 58 7.17 -13.80 -13.65
N GLY A 59 6.10 -13.75 -12.85
CA GLY A 59 4.80 -13.28 -13.35
C GLY A 59 3.91 -12.58 -12.34
N LEU A 60 4.46 -11.98 -11.28
CA LEU A 60 3.65 -11.26 -10.29
C LEU A 60 2.91 -10.08 -10.89
N LEU A 61 1.64 -9.96 -10.48
CA LEU A 61 0.79 -8.82 -10.74
C LEU A 61 0.48 -8.15 -9.39
N ALA A 62 0.06 -6.89 -9.42
CA ALA A 62 -0.50 -6.27 -8.23
C ALA A 62 -1.68 -7.12 -7.71
N PRO A 63 -1.84 -7.32 -6.39
CA PRO A 63 -2.91 -8.14 -5.81
C PRO A 63 -4.27 -7.41 -5.83
N ILE A 64 -4.64 -6.84 -6.96
CA ILE A 64 -5.84 -6.01 -7.17
C ILE A 64 -6.60 -6.46 -8.42
N GLY A 65 -7.93 -6.46 -8.34
CA GLY A 65 -8.86 -6.64 -9.45
C GLY A 65 -9.58 -5.34 -9.75
N ARG A 66 -10.86 -5.22 -9.36
CA ARG A 66 -11.70 -4.01 -9.59
C ARG A 66 -11.76 -3.04 -8.40
N GLN A 67 -11.00 -3.29 -7.34
CA GLN A 67 -11.04 -2.48 -6.12
C GLN A 67 -10.53 -1.07 -6.39
N GLU A 68 -11.11 -0.10 -5.71
CA GLU A 68 -10.51 1.22 -5.55
C GLU A 68 -9.36 1.18 -4.54
N VAL A 69 -8.40 2.08 -4.70
CA VAL A 69 -7.36 2.36 -3.70
C VAL A 69 -7.61 3.72 -3.09
N TRP A 70 -7.78 3.74 -1.78
CA TRP A 70 -7.85 4.93 -0.94
C TRP A 70 -6.62 5.00 -0.04
N ALA A 71 -6.37 6.17 0.51
CA ALA A 71 -5.26 6.39 1.43
C ALA A 71 -5.66 7.34 2.57
N SER A 72 -4.95 7.23 3.68
CA SER A 72 -5.08 8.12 4.83
C SER A 72 -3.74 8.78 5.13
N GLY A 73 -3.73 10.10 5.25
CA GLY A 73 -2.53 10.84 5.66
C GLY A 73 -2.54 11.18 7.16
N VAL A 74 -1.40 11.70 7.64
CA VAL A 74 -1.27 12.28 8.99
C VAL A 74 -1.57 11.27 10.11
N THR A 75 -1.26 9.99 9.87
CA THR A 75 -1.50 8.91 10.84
C THR A 75 -0.30 8.67 11.78
N TYR A 76 0.88 9.19 11.44
CA TYR A 76 2.10 9.17 12.26
C TYR A 76 2.56 10.59 12.62
N LEU A 77 3.19 10.73 13.79
CA LEU A 77 3.72 12.01 14.28
C LEU A 77 4.72 12.64 13.28
N ARG A 78 5.66 11.85 12.76
CA ARG A 78 6.67 12.31 11.80
C ARG A 78 6.04 12.78 10.48
N SER A 79 4.99 12.10 10.03
CA SER A 79 4.25 12.47 8.82
C SER A 79 3.54 13.82 8.97
N ARG A 80 2.93 14.07 10.14
CA ARG A 80 2.37 15.39 10.49
C ARG A 80 3.44 16.48 10.42
N ASP A 81 4.57 16.26 11.08
CA ASP A 81 5.62 17.28 11.20
C ASP A 81 6.21 17.66 9.83
N ALA A 82 6.43 16.69 8.95
CA ALA A 82 6.91 16.94 7.59
C ALA A 82 5.91 17.76 6.74
N ARG A 83 4.62 17.43 6.81
CA ARG A 83 3.57 18.14 6.06
C ARG A 83 3.38 19.58 6.54
N MET A 84 3.54 19.81 7.85
CA MET A 84 3.57 21.18 8.39
C MET A 84 4.74 21.97 7.81
N GLU A 85 5.93 21.39 7.76
CA GLU A 85 7.13 22.03 7.21
C GLU A 85 6.99 22.38 5.73
N GLU A 86 6.48 21.43 4.93
CA GLU A 86 6.13 21.60 3.52
C GLU A 86 5.20 22.80 3.27
N SER A 87 4.21 22.98 4.16
CA SER A 87 3.12 23.95 3.98
C SER A 87 3.33 25.28 4.70
N LYS A 88 4.48 25.49 5.35
CA LYS A 88 4.82 26.74 6.07
C LYS A 88 4.70 27.98 5.16
N LYS A 89 5.08 27.85 3.89
CA LYS A 89 5.09 28.98 2.93
C LYS A 89 3.72 29.33 2.38
N SER A 90 2.81 28.35 2.31
CA SER A 90 1.46 28.49 1.77
C SER A 90 0.41 28.82 2.85
N GLY A 91 0.81 28.87 4.13
CA GLY A 91 -0.10 29.07 5.26
C GLY A 91 -0.98 27.86 5.57
N GLY A 92 -0.59 26.67 5.07
CA GLY A 92 -1.29 25.41 5.27
C GLY A 92 -0.85 24.63 6.50
N ASP A 93 0.14 25.12 7.24
CA ASP A 93 0.72 24.51 8.44
C ASP A 93 -0.34 24.17 9.51
N ASN A 94 -1.40 24.96 9.62
CA ASN A 94 -2.46 24.75 10.62
C ASN A 94 -3.43 23.59 10.26
N PHE A 95 -3.55 23.18 8.99
CA PHE A 95 -4.53 22.16 8.62
C PHE A 95 -4.10 20.75 9.04
N TYR A 96 -2.83 20.41 8.84
CA TYR A 96 -2.30 19.09 9.18
C TYR A 96 -2.27 18.84 10.69
N ASP A 97 -1.98 19.87 11.50
CA ASP A 97 -2.06 19.79 12.96
C ASP A 97 -3.51 19.56 13.44
N ARG A 98 -4.46 20.32 12.87
CA ARG A 98 -5.90 20.14 13.17
C ARG A 98 -6.38 18.73 12.86
N VAL A 99 -5.97 18.16 11.71
CA VAL A 99 -6.34 16.79 11.33
C VAL A 99 -5.75 15.76 12.29
N TYR A 100 -4.51 15.97 12.76
CA TYR A 100 -3.86 15.02 13.66
C TYR A 100 -4.67 14.78 14.93
N ASP A 101 -5.26 15.82 15.52
CA ASP A 101 -6.07 15.73 16.75
C ASP A 101 -7.59 15.69 16.52
N ALA A 102 -8.06 15.83 15.28
CA ALA A 102 -9.48 15.78 14.95
C ALA A 102 -10.09 14.38 15.15
N GLU A 103 -11.40 14.29 15.36
CA GLU A 103 -12.10 12.99 15.31
C GLU A 103 -12.07 12.39 13.89
N ARG A 104 -12.23 13.24 12.86
CA ARG A 104 -12.26 12.82 11.46
C ARG A 104 -10.84 12.72 10.90
N PRO A 105 -10.39 11.54 10.43
CA PRO A 105 -9.09 11.40 9.77
C PRO A 105 -9.11 11.98 8.35
N GLU A 106 -7.92 12.28 7.82
CA GLU A 106 -7.75 12.51 6.39
C GLU A 106 -7.96 11.19 5.63
N LEU A 107 -8.80 11.24 4.61
CA LEU A 107 -9.02 10.17 3.64
C LEU A 107 -9.06 10.80 2.25
N PHE A 108 -8.37 10.20 1.29
CA PHE A 108 -8.39 10.62 -0.09
C PHE A 108 -8.38 9.43 -1.04
N PHE A 109 -9.00 9.63 -2.21
CA PHE A 109 -8.94 8.68 -3.30
C PHE A 109 -7.53 8.68 -3.89
N LYS A 110 -6.89 7.51 -3.95
CA LYS A 110 -5.53 7.38 -4.48
C LYS A 110 -5.55 6.95 -5.94
N SER A 111 -6.21 5.84 -6.25
CA SER A 111 -6.11 5.23 -7.58
C SER A 111 -7.29 4.34 -7.96
N THR A 112 -7.62 4.34 -9.24
CA THR A 112 -8.35 3.24 -9.88
C THR A 112 -7.39 2.07 -10.10
N PRO A 113 -7.88 0.82 -10.27
CA PRO A 113 -6.99 -0.33 -10.41
C PRO A 113 -6.11 -0.27 -11.66
N GLU A 114 -6.55 0.39 -12.74
CA GLU A 114 -5.78 0.49 -14.00
C GLU A 114 -4.51 1.31 -13.88
N ARG A 115 -4.41 2.16 -12.85
CA ARG A 115 -3.24 3.01 -12.58
C ARG A 115 -2.29 2.41 -11.53
N VAL A 116 -2.69 1.32 -10.88
CA VAL A 116 -1.88 0.62 -9.88
C VAL A 116 -0.86 -0.26 -10.57
N VAL A 117 0.39 -0.17 -10.14
CA VAL A 117 1.47 -1.03 -10.65
C VAL A 117 1.82 -2.13 -9.65
N GLY A 118 2.30 -3.26 -10.17
CA GLY A 118 2.70 -4.42 -9.37
C GLY A 118 4.20 -4.46 -9.09
N PRO A 119 4.68 -5.54 -8.46
CA PRO A 119 6.11 -5.78 -8.25
C PRO A 119 6.89 -5.79 -9.57
N GLY A 120 8.06 -5.16 -9.57
CA GLY A 120 8.98 -5.06 -10.70
C GLY A 120 8.54 -4.10 -11.81
N ALA A 121 7.33 -3.52 -11.72
CA ALA A 121 6.86 -2.52 -12.68
C ALA A 121 7.32 -1.10 -12.29
N ASN A 122 7.24 -0.18 -13.24
CA ASN A 122 7.65 1.21 -13.03
C ASN A 122 6.59 2.00 -12.27
N VAL A 123 6.98 2.65 -11.18
CA VAL A 123 6.22 3.76 -10.59
C VAL A 123 6.66 5.06 -11.24
N ARG A 124 5.80 6.07 -11.27
CA ARG A 124 6.09 7.33 -11.97
C ARG A 124 6.30 8.48 -11.00
N ILE A 125 7.08 9.46 -11.42
CA ILE A 125 7.09 10.80 -10.85
C ILE A 125 6.58 11.81 -11.88
N ARG A 126 5.98 12.91 -11.42
CA ARG A 126 5.45 13.92 -12.34
C ARG A 126 6.56 14.84 -12.85
N ALA A 127 6.53 15.13 -14.15
CA ALA A 127 7.50 16.04 -14.79
C ALA A 127 7.37 17.51 -14.33
N ASP A 128 6.20 17.90 -13.83
CA ASP A 128 5.90 19.23 -13.28
C ASP A 128 6.09 19.29 -11.75
N SER A 129 6.64 18.25 -11.13
CA SER A 129 6.95 18.22 -9.70
C SER A 129 8.46 18.19 -9.47
N SER A 130 8.96 19.14 -8.67
CA SER A 130 10.38 19.25 -8.32
C SER A 130 10.78 18.42 -7.10
N TRP A 131 9.80 17.90 -6.37
CA TRP A 131 10.02 17.11 -5.15
C TRP A 131 9.05 15.94 -5.10
N ASN A 132 9.59 14.73 -5.22
CA ASN A 132 8.82 13.49 -5.25
C ASN A 132 9.41 12.46 -4.29
N VAL A 133 8.55 11.79 -3.53
CA VAL A 133 8.96 10.76 -2.56
C VAL A 133 8.05 9.53 -2.64
N PRO A 134 8.57 8.34 -2.30
CA PRO A 134 7.72 7.20 -2.00
C PRO A 134 7.18 7.32 -0.58
N GLU A 135 5.98 6.79 -0.35
CA GLU A 135 5.39 6.67 0.98
C GLU A 135 5.13 5.18 1.25
N PRO A 136 6.00 4.49 2.03
CA PRO A 136 5.84 3.09 2.34
C PRO A 136 4.73 2.89 3.38
N GLU A 137 3.73 2.10 3.04
CA GLU A 137 2.52 1.96 3.87
C GLU A 137 2.09 0.51 4.02
N LEU A 138 1.61 0.16 5.22
CA LEU A 138 0.74 -1.00 5.36
C LEU A 138 -0.56 -0.67 4.63
N THR A 139 -0.94 -1.51 3.67
CA THR A 139 -2.20 -1.37 2.96
C THR A 139 -3.16 -2.47 3.36
N LEU A 140 -4.35 -2.08 3.80
CA LEU A 140 -5.42 -3.00 4.17
C LEU A 140 -6.18 -3.42 2.91
N PHE A 141 -6.59 -4.67 2.84
CA PHE A 141 -7.72 -5.06 2.00
C PHE A 141 -8.96 -5.24 2.89
N ILE A 142 -10.02 -4.53 2.52
CA ILE A 142 -11.29 -4.51 3.23
C ILE A 142 -12.39 -5.05 2.31
N THR A 143 -13.19 -5.99 2.80
CA THR A 143 -14.32 -6.55 2.05
C THR A 143 -15.44 -5.52 1.86
N SER A 144 -16.42 -5.84 1.03
CA SER A 144 -17.61 -5.01 0.82
C SER A 144 -18.45 -4.79 2.09
N SER A 145 -18.29 -5.64 3.12
CA SER A 145 -18.95 -5.47 4.42
C SER A 145 -18.20 -4.50 5.36
N GLY A 146 -17.00 -4.07 4.99
CA GLY A 146 -16.13 -3.26 5.85
C GLY A 146 -15.19 -4.07 6.74
N LYS A 147 -15.05 -5.38 6.53
CA LYS A 147 -14.15 -6.23 7.32
C LYS A 147 -12.74 -6.24 6.72
N ILE A 148 -11.72 -5.99 7.55
CA ILE A 148 -10.31 -6.16 7.16
C ILE A 148 -10.01 -7.66 7.13
N VAL A 149 -9.59 -8.17 5.98
CA VAL A 149 -9.28 -9.61 5.81
C VAL A 149 -7.88 -9.87 5.25
N GLY A 150 -7.15 -8.83 4.87
CA GLY A 150 -5.78 -9.00 4.41
C GLY A 150 -4.98 -7.70 4.39
N TYR A 151 -3.69 -7.87 4.14
CA TYR A 151 -2.68 -6.82 4.16
C TYR A 151 -1.73 -6.96 2.98
N THR A 152 -1.20 -5.85 2.48
CA THR A 152 -0.14 -5.84 1.45
C THR A 152 0.79 -4.65 1.69
N CYS A 153 1.96 -4.64 1.04
CA CYS A 153 2.77 -3.42 0.99
C CYS A 153 2.15 -2.46 -0.03
N GLY A 154 2.07 -1.18 0.33
CA GLY A 154 1.68 -0.10 -0.56
C GLY A 154 2.76 0.94 -0.72
N ASN A 155 2.82 1.54 -1.90
CA ASN A 155 3.60 2.73 -2.18
C ASN A 155 2.67 3.87 -2.64
N ASP A 156 2.49 4.88 -1.80
CA ASP A 156 1.78 6.12 -2.15
C ASP A 156 2.77 7.16 -2.71
N MET A 157 3.06 7.07 -4.01
CA MET A 157 3.97 8.02 -4.67
C MET A 157 3.39 9.43 -4.62
N SER A 158 4.21 10.38 -4.19
CA SER A 158 3.74 11.70 -3.76
C SER A 158 4.57 12.83 -4.37
N SER A 159 3.92 13.70 -5.13
CA SER A 159 4.51 14.93 -5.68
C SER A 159 4.38 16.09 -4.68
N ARG A 160 5.25 16.09 -3.67
CA ARG A 160 5.18 17.00 -2.51
C ARG A 160 5.32 18.48 -2.87
N SER A 161 6.03 18.80 -3.95
CA SER A 161 6.09 20.19 -4.43
C SER A 161 4.71 20.75 -4.79
N ILE A 162 3.85 19.93 -5.40
CA ILE A 162 2.48 20.30 -5.79
C ILE A 162 1.57 20.34 -4.56
N GLU A 163 1.68 19.34 -3.67
CA GLU A 163 0.89 19.30 -2.42
C GLU A 163 1.19 20.51 -1.52
N GLY A 164 2.48 20.82 -1.29
CA GLY A 164 2.90 21.92 -0.43
C GLY A 164 2.57 23.31 -0.98
N GLU A 165 2.41 23.44 -2.31
CA GLU A 165 1.98 24.68 -2.94
C GLU A 165 0.55 25.04 -2.52
N ASN A 166 -0.37 24.09 -2.60
CA ASN A 166 -1.76 24.29 -2.21
C ASN A 166 -2.42 22.94 -1.86
N PRO A 167 -3.06 22.80 -0.68
CA PRO A 167 -3.72 21.56 -0.30
C PRO A 167 -4.85 21.14 -1.27
N LEU A 168 -5.42 22.08 -2.03
CA LEU A 168 -6.41 21.77 -3.08
C LEU A 168 -5.79 21.04 -4.29
N TYR A 169 -4.46 20.99 -4.40
CA TYR A 169 -3.75 20.26 -5.45
C TYR A 169 -3.42 18.82 -5.05
N LEU A 170 -3.79 18.37 -3.84
CA LEU A 170 -3.60 17.00 -3.37
C LEU A 170 -4.05 15.94 -4.39
N PRO A 171 -5.22 16.05 -5.06
CA PRO A 171 -5.60 15.06 -6.07
C PRO A 171 -4.61 14.95 -7.24
N GLN A 172 -3.98 16.06 -7.64
CA GLN A 172 -2.97 16.07 -8.70
C GLN A 172 -1.63 15.49 -8.22
N ALA A 173 -1.29 15.75 -6.95
CA ALA A 173 -0.06 15.29 -6.31
C ALA A 173 -0.10 13.80 -5.94
N LYS A 174 -1.29 13.21 -5.81
CA LYS A 174 -1.50 11.83 -5.36
C LYS A 174 -2.11 10.91 -6.43
N SER A 175 -2.89 11.41 -7.40
CA SER A 175 -3.57 10.55 -8.39
C SER A 175 -3.10 10.83 -9.82
N TYR A 176 -2.21 9.97 -10.31
CA TYR A 176 -1.71 9.93 -11.69
C TYR A 176 -1.28 8.50 -12.04
N ASP A 177 -1.00 8.22 -13.31
CA ASP A 177 -0.59 6.88 -13.74
C ASP A 177 0.70 6.46 -13.03
N GLY A 178 0.75 5.25 -12.47
CA GLY A 178 1.93 4.78 -11.74
C GLY A 178 2.18 5.47 -10.40
N ALA A 179 1.19 6.21 -9.88
CA ALA A 179 1.30 6.86 -8.57
C ALA A 179 1.09 5.89 -7.39
N ALA A 180 0.54 4.70 -7.64
CA ALA A 180 0.24 3.70 -6.62
C ALA A 180 0.86 2.35 -7.00
N ALA A 181 1.53 1.70 -6.06
CA ALA A 181 1.97 0.32 -6.21
C ALA A 181 1.49 -0.55 -5.05
N LEU A 182 1.15 -1.81 -5.34
CA LEU A 182 0.71 -2.80 -4.34
C LEU A 182 1.40 -4.14 -4.56
N GLY A 183 1.77 -4.83 -3.49
CA GLY A 183 2.35 -6.18 -3.56
C GLY A 183 3.25 -6.55 -2.38
N PRO A 184 4.01 -7.65 -2.47
CA PRO A 184 4.04 -8.61 -3.58
C PRO A 184 2.86 -9.59 -3.60
N CYS A 185 2.11 -9.64 -2.50
CA CYS A 185 0.97 -10.54 -2.31
C CYS A 185 -0.10 -9.87 -1.46
N LEU A 186 -1.28 -10.50 -1.38
CA LEU A 186 -2.22 -10.26 -0.31
C LEU A 186 -1.94 -11.24 0.83
N TYR A 187 -1.38 -10.74 1.94
CA TYR A 187 -1.19 -11.51 3.17
C TYR A 187 -2.52 -11.64 3.92
N VAL A 188 -2.92 -12.87 4.19
CA VAL A 188 -4.18 -13.24 4.87
C VAL A 188 -3.83 -14.01 6.14
N PRO A 189 -3.74 -13.34 7.30
CA PRO A 189 -3.54 -13.97 8.60
C PRO A 189 -4.87 -14.39 9.25
N GLU A 190 -4.80 -15.29 10.24
CA GLU A 190 -5.96 -15.65 11.07
C GLU A 190 -6.37 -14.51 12.01
N ASN A 191 -5.35 -13.82 12.54
CA ASN A 191 -5.49 -12.73 13.49
C ASN A 191 -5.00 -11.42 12.87
N PRO A 192 -5.45 -10.25 13.38
CA PRO A 192 -4.94 -8.96 12.92
C PRO A 192 -3.41 -8.89 12.96
N ILE A 193 -2.82 -8.15 12.02
CA ILE A 193 -1.37 -7.97 11.97
C ILE A 193 -0.84 -7.38 13.29
N ALA A 194 0.31 -7.88 13.74
CA ALA A 194 0.87 -7.52 15.03
C ALA A 194 1.34 -6.05 15.03
N PRO A 195 1.06 -5.25 16.07
CA PRO A 195 1.47 -3.83 16.11
C PRO A 195 2.98 -3.60 16.08
N ASP A 196 3.81 -4.57 16.42
CA ASP A 196 5.28 -4.48 16.40
C ASP A 196 5.90 -4.84 15.04
N THR A 197 5.10 -5.31 14.08
CA THR A 197 5.50 -5.56 12.68
C THR A 197 6.21 -4.34 12.11
N GLN A 198 7.38 -4.55 11.51
CA GLN A 198 8.17 -3.47 10.91
C GLN A 198 7.80 -3.25 9.45
N ILE A 199 7.73 -1.97 9.08
CA ILE A 199 7.73 -1.47 7.70
C ILE A 199 9.13 -0.91 7.44
N ARG A 200 9.75 -1.29 6.33
CA ARG A 200 11.10 -0.87 5.93
C ARG A 200 11.07 -0.28 4.53
N LEU A 201 11.82 0.80 4.35
CA LEU A 201 12.07 1.43 3.05
C LEU A 201 13.56 1.44 2.77
N GLU A 202 13.93 1.00 1.59
CA GLU A 202 15.23 1.18 0.98
C GLU A 202 15.05 1.84 -0.39
N ILE A 203 15.82 2.88 -0.66
CA ILE A 203 15.92 3.51 -1.97
C ILE A 203 17.35 3.36 -2.46
N ILE A 204 17.51 2.81 -3.66
CA ILE A 204 18.80 2.55 -4.28
C ILE A 204 18.94 3.46 -5.50
N ARG A 205 20.05 4.17 -5.56
CA ARG A 205 20.42 5.05 -6.68
C ARG A 205 21.81 4.63 -7.16
N GLU A 206 21.92 4.33 -8.45
CA GLU A 206 23.21 3.92 -9.05
C GLU A 206 23.89 2.77 -8.26
N HIS A 207 23.09 1.77 -7.88
CA HIS A 207 23.51 0.60 -7.07
C HIS A 207 24.01 0.91 -5.64
N GLN A 208 23.77 2.11 -5.12
CA GLN A 208 24.08 2.49 -3.74
C GLN A 208 22.82 2.88 -2.97
N ALA A 209 22.80 2.58 -1.67
CA ALA A 209 21.70 3.00 -0.80
C ALA A 209 21.68 4.54 -0.69
N ALA A 210 20.64 5.16 -1.26
CA ALA A 210 20.39 6.59 -1.19
C ALA A 210 19.60 6.97 0.06
N PHE A 211 18.72 6.09 0.53
CA PHE A 211 17.95 6.27 1.76
C PHE A 211 17.53 4.91 2.33
N THR A 212 17.61 4.75 3.65
CA THR A 212 17.07 3.58 4.35
C THR A 212 16.44 4.00 5.67
N ASN A 213 15.28 3.42 5.99
CA ASN A 213 14.64 3.62 7.29
C ASN A 213 13.65 2.50 7.61
N SER A 214 13.21 2.42 8.87
CA SER A 214 12.24 1.45 9.35
C SER A 214 11.35 2.03 10.43
N ILE A 215 10.09 1.60 10.50
CA ILE A 215 9.17 1.97 11.56
C ILE A 215 8.22 0.80 11.91
N ALA A 216 7.84 0.71 13.18
CA ALA A 216 6.80 -0.23 13.62
C ALA A 216 5.39 0.32 13.35
N ILE A 217 4.42 -0.55 13.07
CA ILE A 217 2.99 -0.19 12.95
C ILE A 217 2.50 0.54 14.22
N SER A 218 2.98 0.13 15.41
CA SER A 218 2.62 0.68 16.72
C SER A 218 2.94 2.16 16.91
N GLN A 219 3.73 2.76 16.03
CA GLN A 219 3.97 4.21 16.02
C GLN A 219 2.83 5.01 15.37
N MET A 220 1.87 4.33 14.73
CA MET A 220 0.67 4.95 14.18
C MET A 220 -0.26 5.37 15.32
N LYS A 221 -0.76 6.60 15.25
CA LYS A 221 -1.73 7.14 16.21
C LYS A 221 -3.13 6.58 15.98
N ARG A 222 -3.52 6.45 14.72
CA ARG A 222 -4.88 6.06 14.30
C ARG A 222 -5.00 4.54 14.25
N GLN A 223 -6.15 4.01 14.62
CA GLN A 223 -6.42 2.58 14.52
C GLN A 223 -6.89 2.21 13.11
N HIS A 224 -6.52 1.03 12.61
CA HIS A 224 -6.98 0.57 11.30
C HIS A 224 -8.52 0.54 11.19
N THR A 225 -9.20 0.05 12.23
CA THR A 225 -10.66 -0.02 12.29
C THR A 225 -11.33 1.36 12.32
N GLU A 226 -10.69 2.36 12.93
CA GLU A 226 -11.14 3.75 12.93
C GLU A 226 -11.13 4.30 11.49
N LEU A 227 -10.01 4.16 10.77
CA LEU A 227 -9.88 4.63 9.39
C LEU A 227 -10.93 3.98 8.48
N VAL A 228 -11.10 2.66 8.57
CA VAL A 228 -12.11 1.92 7.82
C VAL A 228 -13.53 2.40 8.14
N SER A 229 -13.83 2.67 9.41
CA SER A 229 -15.16 3.15 9.82
C SER A 229 -15.52 4.52 9.22
N PHE A 230 -14.53 5.38 8.98
CA PHE A 230 -14.75 6.66 8.30
C PHE A 230 -14.82 6.49 6.79
N LEU A 231 -14.00 5.61 6.20
CA LEU A 231 -14.01 5.35 4.75
C LEU A 231 -15.35 4.75 4.28
N TYR A 232 -15.88 3.78 5.03
CA TYR A 232 -17.16 3.12 4.70
C TYR A 232 -18.39 3.93 5.13
N ARG A 233 -18.20 5.11 5.74
CA ARG A 233 -19.31 5.98 6.12
C ARG A 233 -19.86 6.65 4.87
N GLU A 234 -21.05 6.23 4.45
CA GLU A 234 -21.73 6.72 3.25
C GLU A 234 -20.99 6.42 1.92
N CYS A 235 -20.03 5.50 1.92
CA CYS A 235 -19.35 5.02 0.72
C CYS A 235 -19.43 3.49 0.63
N SER A 236 -19.83 2.97 -0.52
CA SER A 236 -20.01 1.53 -0.76
C SER A 236 -18.95 1.01 -1.71
N PHE A 237 -18.36 -0.14 -1.38
CA PHE A 237 -17.29 -0.77 -2.15
C PHE A 237 -17.68 -2.19 -2.55
N SER A 238 -18.42 -2.35 -3.67
CA SER A 238 -19.00 -3.64 -4.07
C SER A 238 -17.99 -4.76 -4.30
N TYR A 239 -16.73 -4.44 -4.58
CA TYR A 239 -15.64 -5.40 -4.78
C TYR A 239 -14.64 -5.42 -3.62
N GLY A 240 -14.95 -4.74 -2.50
CA GLY A 240 -13.97 -4.37 -1.48
C GLY A 240 -13.12 -3.18 -1.89
N CYS A 241 -12.20 -2.79 -1.01
CA CYS A 241 -11.36 -1.60 -1.13
C CYS A 241 -9.95 -1.88 -0.59
N PHE A 242 -8.95 -1.24 -1.19
CA PHE A 242 -7.64 -1.10 -0.58
C PHE A 242 -7.54 0.24 0.15
N LEU A 243 -6.97 0.23 1.36
CA LEU A 243 -6.71 1.44 2.14
C LEU A 243 -5.25 1.48 2.57
N MET A 244 -4.48 2.40 2.00
CA MET A 244 -3.14 2.72 2.46
C MET A 244 -3.26 3.56 3.75
N THR A 245 -2.55 3.18 4.81
CA THR A 245 -2.81 3.64 6.18
C THR A 245 -1.98 4.84 6.64
N GLY A 246 -1.25 5.46 5.72
CA GLY A 246 -0.30 6.53 5.94
C GLY A 246 1.10 6.00 6.23
N THR A 247 2.10 6.84 5.96
CA THR A 247 3.50 6.51 6.22
C THR A 247 4.05 7.22 7.46
N GLY A 248 4.93 6.54 8.20
CA GLY A 248 5.77 7.16 9.22
C GLY A 248 7.22 7.40 8.76
N ILE A 249 7.57 6.94 7.56
CA ILE A 249 8.89 7.08 6.98
C ILE A 249 8.84 8.20 5.93
N VAL A 250 9.49 9.32 6.24
CA VAL A 250 9.58 10.46 5.32
C VAL A 250 11.07 10.75 5.08
N PRO A 251 11.56 10.65 3.83
CA PRO A 251 12.90 11.09 3.48
C PRO A 251 13.15 12.56 3.85
N PRO A 252 14.40 13.00 4.04
CA PRO A 252 14.72 14.40 4.33
C PRO A 252 14.24 15.36 3.22
N ASP A 253 14.05 16.63 3.56
CA ASP A 253 13.49 17.63 2.63
C ASP A 253 14.36 17.92 1.39
N ASP A 254 15.65 17.65 1.47
CA ASP A 254 16.59 17.77 0.34
C ASP A 254 16.63 16.50 -0.54
N PHE A 255 15.87 15.46 -0.17
CA PHE A 255 15.74 14.24 -0.93
C PHE A 255 14.57 14.31 -1.91
N THR A 256 14.84 14.01 -3.18
CA THR A 256 13.81 13.67 -4.17
C THR A 256 14.22 12.41 -4.93
N LEU A 257 13.22 11.62 -5.31
CA LEU A 257 13.38 10.53 -6.27
C LEU A 257 13.86 11.05 -7.62
N ARG A 258 14.60 10.20 -8.33
CA ARG A 258 15.08 10.38 -9.70
C ARG A 258 14.66 9.18 -10.54
N SER A 259 14.47 9.42 -11.83
CA SER A 259 14.28 8.33 -12.79
C SER A 259 15.45 7.33 -12.69
N GLY A 260 15.13 6.04 -12.64
CA GLY A 260 16.08 4.94 -12.43
C GLY A 260 16.36 4.58 -10.96
N ASP A 261 15.84 5.31 -9.97
CA ASP A 261 15.90 4.88 -8.57
C ASP A 261 15.10 3.57 -8.38
N GLU A 262 15.63 2.63 -7.60
CA GLU A 262 14.88 1.44 -7.16
C GLU A 262 14.31 1.69 -5.76
N ILE A 263 13.04 1.40 -5.58
CA ILE A 263 12.34 1.52 -4.29
C ILE A 263 12.00 0.11 -3.82
N ARG A 264 12.41 -0.24 -2.59
CA ARG A 264 12.07 -1.50 -1.93
C ARG A 264 11.33 -1.24 -0.64
N ILE A 265 10.10 -1.72 -0.55
CA ILE A 265 9.23 -1.59 0.62
C ILE A 265 8.96 -2.97 1.18
N SER A 266 9.46 -3.24 2.38
CA SER A 266 9.31 -4.55 3.04
C SER A 266 8.45 -4.44 4.29
N ILE A 267 7.51 -5.37 4.45
CA ILE A 267 6.72 -5.51 5.69
C ILE A 267 6.88 -6.93 6.21
N ASP A 268 7.19 -7.08 7.51
CA ASP A 268 7.37 -8.38 8.15
C ASP A 268 6.14 -9.29 7.93
N GLY A 269 6.38 -10.54 7.56
CA GLY A 269 5.34 -11.53 7.25
C GLY A 269 4.67 -11.38 5.87
N ILE A 270 4.75 -10.20 5.23
CA ILE A 270 4.15 -9.95 3.90
C ILE A 270 5.17 -10.22 2.79
N GLY A 271 6.32 -9.55 2.83
CA GLY A 271 7.36 -9.62 1.79
C GLY A 271 7.82 -8.24 1.34
N THR A 272 8.40 -8.17 0.15
CA THR A 272 8.98 -6.94 -0.41
C THR A 272 8.30 -6.56 -1.73
N LEU A 273 7.82 -5.32 -1.80
CA LEU A 273 7.38 -4.66 -3.02
C LEU A 273 8.56 -3.88 -3.59
N GLU A 274 8.96 -4.19 -4.82
CA GLU A 274 10.06 -3.53 -5.51
C GLU A 274 9.52 -2.84 -6.77
N ASN A 275 9.91 -1.58 -6.99
CA ASN A 275 9.56 -0.81 -8.17
C ASN A 275 10.74 0.05 -8.61
N VAL A 276 10.80 0.38 -9.90
CA VAL A 276 11.76 1.33 -10.46
C VAL A 276 11.04 2.64 -10.77
N VAL A 277 11.69 3.78 -10.53
CA VAL A 277 11.12 5.09 -10.83
C VAL A 277 11.30 5.43 -12.31
N GLU A 278 10.22 5.88 -12.94
CA GLU A 278 10.19 6.44 -14.30
C GLU A 278 9.86 7.93 -14.31
#